data_AF-A0A9D7YZL6-F1
#
_entry.id   AF-A0A9D7YZL6-F1
#
_cell.length_a   1.000
_cell.length_b   1.000
_cell.length_c   1.000
_cell.angle_alpha   90.00
_cell.angle_beta   90.00
_cell.angle_gamma   90.00
#
_symmetry.space_group_name_H-M   'P 1'
#
loop_
_entity.id
_entity.type
_entity.pdbx_description
1 polymer ?
#
loop_
_entity_poly.entity_id
_entity_poly.type
_entity_poly.pdbx_seq_one_letter_code
_entity_poly.pdbx_strand_id
1 'polypeptide(L)' 'MSKSKKPSMAGSKSLHKQKDWPLVVYAWIGGLGLIGYIVAEMVINTRPHPLHWLTGLLAGVLGYFVGQLWYHQFGDID' A
#
# COMPACT_ATOMS: atom_id res chain seq x y z
N MET A 1 27.36 3.65 -35.79
CA MET A 1 26.73 2.71 -34.83
C MET A 1 26.57 3.42 -33.49
N SER A 2 25.37 3.96 -33.22
CA SER A 2 25.08 4.73 -32.00
C SER A 2 24.84 3.77 -30.82
N LYS A 3 25.75 3.79 -29.85
CA LYS A 3 25.55 3.10 -28.56
C LYS A 3 24.50 3.88 -27.77
N SER A 4 23.27 3.36 -27.72
CA SER A 4 22.21 3.88 -26.85
C SER A 4 22.63 3.68 -25.39
N LYS A 5 23.00 4.77 -24.72
CA LYS A 5 23.21 4.78 -23.27
C LYS A 5 21.83 4.75 -22.61
N LYS A 6 21.42 3.58 -22.11
CA LYS A 6 20.26 3.50 -21.21
C LYS A 6 20.56 4.38 -19.98
N PRO A 7 19.66 5.28 -19.58
CA PRO A 7 19.85 6.03 -18.34
C PRO A 7 19.85 5.02 -17.19
N SER A 8 20.97 4.95 -16.47
CA SER A 8 21.01 4.25 -15.19
C SER A 8 20.07 5.01 -14.26
N MET A 9 18.96 4.38 -13.87
CA MET A 9 18.09 4.94 -12.84
C MET A 9 18.94 5.23 -11.62
N ALA A 10 18.97 6.51 -11.28
CA ALA A 10 19.74 7.07 -10.21
C ALA A 10 19.19 6.58 -8.87
N GLY A 11 20.08 6.03 -8.06
CA GLY A 11 20.12 6.25 -6.62
C GLY A 11 18.91 5.80 -5.81
N SER A 12 18.73 4.49 -5.64
CA SER A 12 18.25 4.02 -4.35
C SER A 12 19.43 4.12 -3.38
N LYS A 13 19.47 5.23 -2.64
CA LYS A 13 20.37 5.36 -1.50
C LYS A 13 19.97 4.27 -0.53
N SER A 14 20.87 3.32 -0.35
CA SER A 14 20.86 2.33 0.71
C SER A 14 20.73 3.01 2.08
N LEU A 15 19.51 3.37 2.47
CA LEU A 15 19.20 3.84 3.80
C LEU A 15 18.98 2.60 4.66
N HIS A 16 20.09 2.11 5.19
CA HIS A 16 20.17 1.67 6.57
C HIS A 16 19.07 0.71 7.04
N LYS A 17 19.22 -0.57 6.67
CA LYS A 17 19.03 -1.77 7.51
C LYS A 17 18.48 -1.50 8.92
N GLN A 18 17.20 -1.15 9.01
CA GLN A 18 16.34 -1.49 10.14
C GLN A 18 15.21 -2.34 9.59
N LYS A 19 14.68 -3.18 10.48
CA LYS A 19 13.74 -4.26 10.20
C LYS A 19 12.35 -3.66 9.94
N ASP A 20 12.24 -2.80 8.95
CA ASP A 20 11.01 -2.14 8.56
C ASP A 20 10.33 -2.96 7.47
N TRP A 21 9.01 -3.13 7.58
CA TRP A 21 8.22 -3.78 6.53
C TRP A 21 8.31 -3.01 5.21
N PRO A 22 8.14 -3.68 4.06
CA PRO A 22 8.21 -3.05 2.75
C PRO A 22 7.26 -1.84 2.65
N LEU A 23 7.70 -0.75 2.03
CA LEU A 23 6.91 0.49 1.93
C LEU A 23 5.58 0.24 1.20
N VAL A 24 5.61 -0.64 0.20
CA VAL A 24 4.42 -1.04 -0.56
C VAL A 24 3.34 -1.65 0.33
N VAL A 25 3.71 -2.33 1.42
CA VAL A 25 2.75 -2.92 2.37
C VAL A 25 2.03 -1.81 3.14
N TYR A 26 2.76 -0.80 3.62
CA TYR A 26 2.15 0.35 4.28
C TYR A 26 1.26 1.15 3.33
N ALA A 27 1.68 1.31 2.07
CA ALA A 27 0.88 1.97 1.05
C ALA A 27 -0.45 1.25 0.80
N TRP A 28 -0.43 -0.09 0.71
CA TRP A 28 -1.65 -0.89 0.55
C TRP A 28 -2.55 -0.90 1.78
N ILE A 29 -1.99 -0.98 3.00
CA ILE A 29 -2.77 -0.88 4.25
C ILE A 29 -3.48 0.48 4.32
N GLY A 30 -2.74 1.57 4.12
CA GLY A 30 -3.29 2.93 4.16
C GLY A 30 -4.31 3.17 3.06
N GLY A 31 -3.97 2.79 1.82
CA GLY A 31 -4.83 2.95 0.65
C GLY A 31 -6.14 2.18 0.78
N LEU A 32 -6.08 0.87 1.04
CA LEU A 32 -7.30 0.06 1.17
C LEU A 32 -8.08 0.38 2.44
N GLY A 33 -7.42 0.70 3.55
CA GLY A 33 -8.11 1.14 4.77
C GLY A 33 -8.93 2.40 4.56
N LEU A 34 -8.35 3.40 3.88
CA LEU A 34 -9.00 4.68 3.61
C LEU A 34 -10.11 4.53 2.54
N ILE A 35 -9.86 3.78 1.47
CA ILE A 35 -10.88 3.45 0.47
C ILE A 35 -12.04 2.68 1.12
N GLY A 36 -11.74 1.68 1.95
CA GLY A 36 -12.75 0.89 2.65
C GLY A 36 -13.62 1.74 3.59
N TYR A 37 -13.01 2.71 4.29
CA TYR A 37 -13.74 3.68 5.10
C TYR A 37 -14.68 4.54 4.24
N ILE A 38 -14.18 5.12 3.15
CA ILE A 38 -14.98 5.99 2.26
C ILE A 38 -16.13 5.19 1.63
N VAL A 39 -15.87 3.99 1.13
CA VAL A 39 -16.89 3.13 0.54
C VAL A 39 -17.94 2.77 1.58
N ALA A 40 -17.54 2.46 2.81
CA ALA A 40 -18.48 2.24 3.88
C ALA A 40 -19.29 3.50 4.21
N GLU A 41 -18.68 4.69 4.24
CA GLU A 41 -19.40 5.97 4.40
C GLU A 41 -20.49 6.14 3.36
N MET A 42 -20.19 5.87 2.08
CA MET A 42 -21.16 6.01 1.00
C MET A 42 -22.26 4.94 1.04
N VAL A 43 -21.93 3.70 1.37
CA VAL A 43 -22.87 2.56 1.30
C VAL A 43 -23.68 2.40 2.58
N ILE A 44 -23.06 2.68 3.72
CA ILE A 44 -23.56 2.40 5.08
C ILE A 44 -23.97 3.70 5.80
N ASN A 45 -24.17 4.80 5.05
CA ASN A 45 -24.45 6.17 5.53
C ASN A 45 -25.58 6.30 6.57
N THR A 46 -26.43 5.28 6.75
CA THR A 46 -27.54 5.23 7.70
C THR A 46 -27.28 4.41 8.96
N ARG A 47 -26.14 3.73 9.10
CA ARG A 47 -25.80 2.90 10.27
C ARG A 47 -24.74 3.59 11.13
N PRO A 48 -24.61 3.21 12.42
CA PRO A 48 -23.78 3.99 13.35
C PRO A 48 -22.29 3.97 12.93
N HIS A 49 -21.62 5.11 13.16
CA HIS A 49 -20.20 5.37 12.88
C HIS A 49 -19.20 4.23 13.21
N PRO A 50 -19.39 3.36 14.23
CA PRO A 50 -18.47 2.26 14.50
C PRO A 50 -18.30 1.27 13.34
N LEU A 51 -19.30 1.11 12.46
CA LEU A 51 -19.21 0.17 11.35
C LEU A 51 -18.25 0.63 10.24
N HIS A 52 -18.13 1.95 10.03
CA HIS A 52 -17.22 2.54 9.04
C HIS A 52 -15.76 2.34 9.43
N TRP A 53 -15.48 2.45 10.73
CA TRP A 53 -14.19 2.10 11.31
C TRP A 53 -13.89 0.62 11.15
N LEU A 54 -14.85 -0.26 11.42
CA LEU A 54 -14.67 -1.71 11.27
C LEU A 54 -14.36 -2.09 9.82
N THR A 55 -15.09 -1.55 8.85
CA THR A 55 -14.83 -1.78 7.42
C THR A 55 -13.48 -1.23 6.98
N GLY A 56 -13.07 -0.05 7.48
CA GLY A 56 -11.73 0.48 7.25
C GLY A 56 -10.64 -0.41 7.84
N LEU A 57 -10.86 -0.97 9.03
CA LEU A 57 -9.94 -1.90 9.68
C LEU A 57 -9.82 -3.22 8.90
N LEU A 58 -10.95 -3.80 8.48
CA LEU A 58 -10.98 -5.01 7.65
C LEU A 58 -10.30 -4.77 6.29
N ALA A 59 -10.53 -3.61 5.68
CA ALA A 59 -9.88 -3.25 4.43
C ALA A 59 -8.37 -3.01 4.60
N GLY A 60 -7.94 -2.45 5.73
CA GLY A 60 -6.52 -2.32 6.09
C GLY A 60 -5.84 -3.69 6.28
N VAL A 61 -6.52 -4.64 6.92
CA VAL A 61 -6.05 -6.03 7.04
C VAL A 61 -5.93 -6.68 5.67
N LEU A 62 -6.92 -6.51 4.79
CA LEU A 62 -6.82 -6.95 3.39
C LEU A 62 -5.65 -6.27 2.67
N GLY A 63 -5.42 -4.98 2.93
CA GLY A 63 -4.29 -4.24 2.39
C GLY A 63 -2.93 -4.78 2.82
N TYR A 64 -2.81 -5.32 4.03
CA TYR A 64 -1.59 -6.04 4.43
C TYR A 64 -1.33 -7.24 3.51
N PHE A 65 -2.33 -8.11 3.30
CA PHE A 65 -2.18 -9.29 2.45
C PHE A 65 -1.92 -8.93 0.98
N VAL A 66 -2.64 -7.94 0.45
CA VAL A 66 -2.43 -7.45 -0.92
C VAL A 66 -1.03 -6.85 -1.06
N GLY A 67 -0.58 -6.07 -0.09
CA GLY A 67 0.77 -5.50 -0.07
C GLY A 67 1.87 -6.56 0.00
N GLN A 68 1.67 -7.63 0.78
CA GLN A 68 2.61 -8.76 0.82
C GLN A 68 2.66 -9.50 -0.52
N LEU A 69 1.50 -9.78 -1.13
CA LEU A 69 1.43 -10.43 -2.44
C LEU A 69 2.08 -9.57 -3.53
N TRP A 70 1.82 -8.26 -3.49
CA TRP A 70 2.44 -7.30 -4.40
C TRP A 70 3.96 -7.28 -4.23
N TYR A 71 4.44 -7.15 -3.00
CA TYR A 71 5.87 -7.18 -2.70
C TYR A 71 6.54 -8.44 -3.24
N HIS A 72 5.87 -9.59 -3.12
CA HIS A 72 6.39 -10.85 -3.64
C HIS A 72 6.44 -10.91 -5.17
N GLN A 73 5.50 -10.27 -5.87
CA GLN A 73 5.39 -10.32 -7.34
C GLN A 73 6.18 -9.21 -8.06
N PHE A 74 6.20 -8.01 -7.49
CA PHE A 74 6.71 -6.80 -8.16
C PHE A 74 7.87 -6.14 -7.41
N GLY A 75 8.15 -6.56 -6.17
CA GLY A 75 9.14 -5.93 -5.31
C GLY A 75 8.60 -4.74 -4.52
N ASP A 76 9.49 -4.03 -3.82
CA ASP A 76 9.14 -2.80 -3.10
C ASP A 76 9.04 -1.60 -4.05
N ILE A 77 8.42 -0.53 -3.56
CA ILE A 77 8.42 0.77 -4.22
C ILE A 77 9.51 1.62 -3.53
N ASP A 78 10.58 1.92 -4.25
CA ASP A 78 11.74 2.71 -3.81
C ASP A 78 11.64 4.17 -4.27
#